data_AF-A0A9W7YG22-F1
#
_entry.id   AF-A0A9W7YG22-F1
#
_cell.length_a   1.000
_cell.length_b   1.000
_cell.length_c   1.000
_cell.angle_alpha   90.00
_cell.angle_beta   90.00
_cell.angle_gamma   90.00
#
_symmetry.space_group_name_H-M   'P 1'
#
loop_
_entity.id
_entity.type
_entity.pdbx_description
1 polymer ?
#
loop_
_entity_poly.entity_id
_entity_poly.type
_entity_poly.pdbx_seq_one_letter_code
_entity_poly.pdbx_strand_id
1 'polypeptide(L)'
;MQITAGDAAAAPIPRVGVAQRLLPRWQLGGTDAVDVSSLQVIGQADRKYIMCQAGGVLVAIDQHAADERARLEGYFDDLCAMLVQLSRLSEGQPASAAEGVSVLMPAVPVALSRHDAAAVGRVAAGLRQLGIQLAPKAADTGAQGEGDRCVLHMVCAPTALVPRLVGREGRSEGFAVELLLAAAEWLASGAQGSTYAASRSCAADEGLAGAWPALAALPGVVVDTVRSMACRGAITFNESLSLSECRAVVDRLAQCQFPWFCAHGRRSTAPIAPLAWPESIGHSHK
;
A
#
# COMPACT_ATOMS: atom_id res chain seq x y z
N MET A 1 -12.11 7.38 18.50
CA MET A 1 -10.70 7.78 18.66
C MET A 1 -10.49 9.05 17.85
N GLN A 2 -10.36 10.21 18.51
CA GLN A 2 -10.02 11.46 17.82
C GLN A 2 -8.51 11.44 17.55
N ILE A 3 -8.12 11.46 16.28
CA ILE A 3 -6.73 11.65 15.88
C ILE A 3 -6.47 13.15 16.00
N THR A 4 -5.75 13.57 17.04
CA THR A 4 -5.30 14.96 17.21
C THR A 4 -4.28 15.29 16.13
N ALA A 5 -4.48 16.43 15.46
CA ALA A 5 -3.56 16.95 14.46
C ALA A 5 -2.22 17.34 15.11
N GLY A 6 -1.19 16.54 14.87
CA GLY A 6 0.19 16.80 15.25
C GLY A 6 1.08 16.11 14.24
N ASP A 7 1.80 16.93 13.46
CA ASP A 7 2.76 16.62 12.41
C ASP A 7 2.24 15.81 11.21
N ALA A 8 2.71 16.18 10.03
CA ALA A 8 2.49 15.45 8.78
C ALA A 8 3.27 14.11 8.75
N ALA A 9 3.23 13.37 9.86
CA ALA A 9 3.71 12.00 9.96
C ALA A 9 2.69 11.10 9.25
N ALA A 10 3.20 10.27 8.34
CA ALA A 10 2.38 9.37 7.54
C ALA A 10 1.31 8.65 8.39
N ALA A 11 0.09 8.53 7.85
CA ALA A 11 -1.03 7.94 8.59
C ALA A 11 -0.61 6.58 9.21
N PRO A 12 -0.86 6.37 10.51
CA PRO A 12 -0.40 5.17 11.20
C PRO A 12 -0.97 3.93 10.50
N ILE A 13 -0.15 2.88 10.38
CA ILE A 13 -0.62 1.61 9.82
C ILE A 13 -1.81 1.15 10.68
N PRO A 14 -3.00 0.98 10.09
CA PRO A 14 -4.20 0.70 10.87
C PRO A 14 -4.05 -0.63 11.62
N ARG A 15 -4.45 -0.66 12.89
CA ARG A 15 -4.63 -1.92 13.63
C ARG A 15 -6.07 -2.41 13.42
N VAL A 16 -6.23 -3.65 12.98
CA VAL A 16 -7.54 -4.29 12.82
C VAL A 16 -8.09 -4.61 14.21
N GLY A 17 -9.38 -4.29 14.43
CA GLY A 17 -10.02 -4.33 15.74
C GLY A 17 -11.33 -3.56 15.76
N VAL A 18 -12.39 -4.18 15.22
CA VAL A 18 -13.84 -3.85 15.31
C VAL A 18 -14.41 -2.67 14.49
N ALA A 19 -15.46 -2.98 13.71
CA ALA A 19 -16.52 -2.14 13.14
C ALA A 19 -16.14 -0.90 12.28
N GLN A 20 -15.11 -0.97 11.45
CA GLN A 20 -14.76 0.13 10.52
C GLN A 20 -15.27 -0.06 9.08
N ARG A 21 -15.84 -1.23 8.75
CA ARG A 21 -16.47 -1.50 7.45
C ARG A 21 -17.90 -0.98 7.33
N LEU A 22 -18.54 -0.60 8.44
CA LEU A 22 -19.90 -0.08 8.45
C LEU A 22 -19.88 1.44 8.59
N LEU A 23 -20.59 2.15 7.71
CA LEU A 23 -20.88 3.57 7.95
C LEU A 23 -21.71 3.69 9.23
N PRO A 24 -21.28 4.50 10.22
CA PRO A 24 -22.00 4.59 11.47
C PRO A 24 -23.35 5.30 11.29
N ARG A 25 -24.35 4.78 12.02
CA ARG A 25 -25.81 4.98 11.88
C ARG A 25 -26.33 6.43 11.90
N TRP A 26 -25.50 7.43 12.18
CA TRP A 26 -25.92 8.79 12.57
C TRP A 26 -25.85 9.86 11.47
N GLN A 27 -25.62 9.49 10.20
CA GLN A 27 -25.48 10.48 9.11
C GLN A 27 -26.44 10.28 7.91
N LEU A 28 -27.32 9.27 7.93
CA LEU A 28 -28.11 8.86 6.76
C LEU A 28 -29.63 9.09 6.88
N GLY A 29 -30.17 9.32 8.07
CA GLY A 29 -31.63 9.40 8.28
C GLY A 29 -32.40 8.09 8.00
N GLY A 30 -31.70 7.01 7.64
CA GLY A 30 -32.23 5.66 7.41
C GLY A 30 -31.94 4.71 8.57
N THR A 31 -32.66 3.58 8.60
CA THR A 31 -32.71 2.64 9.73
C THR A 31 -31.54 1.65 9.80
N ASP A 32 -30.79 1.45 8.71
CA ASP A 32 -29.81 0.36 8.56
C ASP A 32 -28.36 0.84 8.34
N ALA A 33 -27.39 0.03 8.76
CA ALA A 33 -25.98 0.26 8.48
C ALA A 33 -25.69 -0.03 6.98
N VAL A 34 -24.99 0.89 6.31
CA VAL A 34 -24.62 0.73 4.89
C VAL A 34 -23.24 0.10 4.78
N ASP A 35 -23.17 -1.02 4.06
CA ASP A 35 -21.94 -1.65 3.59
C ASP A 35 -21.62 -1.13 2.17
N VAL A 36 -20.34 -0.92 1.84
CA VAL A 36 -19.93 -0.54 0.49
C VAL A 36 -20.41 -1.55 -0.54
N SER A 37 -20.44 -2.84 -0.18
CA SER A 37 -20.91 -3.91 -1.08
C SER A 37 -22.38 -3.76 -1.49
N SER A 38 -23.17 -2.98 -0.75
CA SER A 38 -24.58 -2.69 -1.04
C SER A 38 -24.82 -1.45 -1.92
N LEU A 39 -23.76 -0.69 -2.27
CA LEU A 39 -23.88 0.54 -3.03
C LEU A 39 -24.20 0.26 -4.50
N GLN A 40 -25.28 0.88 -4.99
CA GLN A 40 -25.58 0.90 -6.42
C GLN A 40 -25.01 2.17 -7.05
N VAL A 41 -24.09 2.01 -8.00
CA VAL A 41 -23.47 3.14 -8.72
C VAL A 41 -24.45 3.76 -9.70
N ILE A 42 -24.69 5.06 -9.56
CA ILE A 42 -25.53 5.89 -10.43
C ILE A 42 -24.69 6.45 -11.58
N GLY A 43 -23.52 7.02 -11.26
CA GLY A 43 -22.63 7.65 -12.24
C GLY A 43 -21.66 8.64 -11.59
N GLN A 44 -20.93 9.38 -12.41
CA GLN A 44 -19.96 10.37 -11.96
C GLN A 44 -20.58 11.77 -11.86
N ALA A 45 -20.20 12.53 -10.83
CA ALA A 45 -20.54 13.93 -10.64
C ALA A 45 -19.28 14.80 -10.56
N ASP A 46 -19.31 15.95 -11.26
CA ASP A 46 -18.24 16.96 -11.33
C ASP A 46 -16.84 16.41 -11.70
N ARG A 47 -16.77 15.20 -12.28
CA ARG A 47 -15.51 14.47 -12.55
C ARG A 47 -14.62 14.30 -11.31
N LYS A 48 -15.24 14.24 -10.13
CA LYS A 48 -14.57 14.12 -8.83
C LYS A 48 -15.22 13.09 -7.93
N TYR A 49 -16.54 12.93 -8.05
CA TYR A 49 -17.32 12.09 -7.17
C TYR A 49 -17.99 10.97 -7.94
N ILE A 50 -18.00 9.78 -7.34
CA ILE A 50 -18.84 8.67 -7.76
C ILE A 50 -20.11 8.74 -6.91
N MET A 51 -21.26 8.86 -7.56
CA MET A 51 -22.56 8.91 -6.93
C MET A 51 -23.14 7.50 -6.82
N CYS A 52 -23.55 7.14 -5.62
CA CYS A 52 -24.12 5.85 -5.30
C CYS A 52 -25.43 6.01 -4.52
N GLN A 53 -26.28 4.99 -4.57
CA GLN A 53 -27.42 4.86 -3.65
C GLN A 53 -27.32 3.59 -2.81
N ALA A 54 -27.69 3.68 -1.54
CA ALA A 54 -27.92 2.53 -0.66
C ALA A 54 -28.90 2.93 0.46
N GLY A 55 -29.77 2.00 0.85
CA GLY A 55 -30.70 2.21 1.97
C GLY A 55 -31.60 3.44 1.84
N GLY A 56 -31.97 3.82 0.61
CA GLY A 56 -32.78 5.02 0.35
C GLY A 56 -32.04 6.34 0.50
N VAL A 57 -30.70 6.35 0.45
CA VAL A 57 -29.88 7.56 0.58
C VAL A 57 -28.90 7.68 -0.59
N LEU A 58 -28.71 8.91 -1.06
CA LEU A 58 -27.69 9.29 -2.01
C LEU A 58 -26.36 9.49 -1.28
N VAL A 59 -25.30 8.83 -1.75
CA VAL A 59 -23.95 8.87 -1.20
C VAL A 59 -22.99 9.36 -2.29
N ALA A 60 -22.10 10.27 -1.94
CA ALA A 60 -20.97 10.67 -2.77
C ALA A 60 -19.69 10.05 -2.25
N ILE A 61 -18.87 9.54 -3.17
CA ILE A 61 -17.55 8.96 -2.89
C ILE A 61 -16.52 9.78 -3.66
N ASP A 62 -15.50 10.29 -2.97
CA ASP A 62 -14.35 10.92 -3.62
C ASP A 62 -13.59 9.86 -4.43
N GLN A 63 -13.54 10.04 -5.75
CA GLN A 63 -12.98 9.05 -6.67
C GLN A 63 -11.47 8.85 -6.46
N HIS A 64 -10.75 9.93 -6.14
CA HIS A 64 -9.31 9.90 -5.92
C HIS A 64 -9.00 9.18 -4.61
N ALA A 65 -9.67 9.59 -3.53
CA ALA A 65 -9.47 9.01 -2.22
C ALA A 65 -9.87 7.52 -2.17
N ALA A 66 -10.93 7.12 -2.88
CA ALA A 66 -11.34 5.73 -2.99
C ALA A 66 -10.32 4.88 -3.74
N ASP A 67 -9.83 5.36 -4.89
CA ASP A 67 -8.83 4.63 -5.68
C ASP A 67 -7.49 4.52 -4.95
N GLU A 68 -7.03 5.62 -4.33
CA GLU A 68 -5.83 5.65 -3.50
C GLU A 68 -5.90 4.62 -2.35
N ARG A 69 -7.04 4.58 -1.64
CA ARG A 69 -7.29 3.63 -0.54
C ARG A 69 -7.21 2.18 -1.03
N ALA A 70 -7.90 1.85 -2.12
CA ALA A 70 -7.88 0.50 -2.68
C ALA A 70 -6.47 0.06 -3.11
N ARG A 71 -5.70 0.97 -3.72
CA ARG A 71 -4.31 0.69 -4.10
C ARG A 71 -3.40 0.47 -2.90
N LEU A 72 -3.53 1.32 -1.88
CA LEU A 72 -2.69 1.24 -0.69
C LEU A 72 -2.90 -0.08 0.06
N GLU A 73 -4.15 -0.49 0.27
CA GLU A 73 -4.44 -1.75 0.94
C GLU A 73 -3.98 -2.96 0.12
N GLY A 74 -4.11 -2.90 -1.21
CA GLY A 74 -3.53 -3.90 -2.10
C GLY A 74 -2.00 -4.04 -1.93
N TYR A 75 -1.27 -2.92 -1.86
CA TYR A 75 0.17 -2.97 -1.60
C TYR A 75 0.51 -3.52 -0.21
N PHE A 76 -0.30 -3.23 0.81
CA PHE A 76 -0.11 -3.77 2.15
C PHE A 76 -0.32 -5.28 2.18
N ASP A 77 -1.36 -5.77 1.50
CA ASP A 77 -1.62 -7.19 1.33
C ASP A 77 -0.50 -7.88 0.56
N ASP A 78 -0.04 -7.32 -0.55
CA ASP A 78 1.09 -7.84 -1.34
C ASP A 78 2.38 -7.97 -0.50
N LEU A 79 2.72 -6.92 0.26
CA LEU A 79 3.88 -6.94 1.15
C LEU A 79 3.72 -7.96 2.28
N CYS A 80 2.54 -8.05 2.90
CA CYS A 80 2.28 -9.02 3.95
C CYS A 80 2.33 -10.46 3.44
N ALA A 81 1.73 -10.73 2.27
CA ALA A 81 1.78 -12.03 1.61
C ALA A 81 3.23 -12.45 1.33
N MET A 82 4.02 -11.52 0.78
CA MET A 82 5.46 -11.72 0.56
C MET A 82 6.18 -12.07 1.86
N LEU A 83 6.00 -11.29 2.93
CA LEU A 83 6.64 -11.55 4.23
C LEU A 83 6.27 -12.92 4.80
N VAL A 84 5.00 -13.32 4.69
CA VAL A 84 4.54 -14.64 5.14
C VAL A 84 5.23 -15.75 4.36
N GLN A 85 5.34 -15.63 3.03
CA GLN A 85 6.04 -16.62 2.20
C GLN A 85 7.54 -16.66 2.50
N LEU A 86 8.21 -15.52 2.59
CA LEU A 86 9.62 -15.42 2.96
C LEU A 86 9.91 -16.07 4.32
N SER A 87 8.99 -15.94 5.28
CA SER A 87 9.13 -16.54 6.63
C SER A 87 9.18 -18.08 6.62
N ARG A 88 8.70 -18.70 5.54
CA ARG A 88 8.62 -20.15 5.37
C ARG A 88 9.80 -20.71 4.55
N LEU A 89 10.63 -19.84 3.96
CA LEU A 89 11.77 -20.27 3.15
C LEU A 89 12.96 -20.72 4.00
N SER A 90 13.52 -21.88 3.65
CA SER A 90 14.75 -22.40 4.25
C SER A 90 15.97 -21.54 3.89
N GLU A 91 17.05 -21.65 4.68
CA GLU A 91 18.22 -20.74 4.63
C GLU A 91 19.03 -20.75 3.31
N GLY A 92 18.78 -21.68 2.39
CA GLY A 92 19.42 -21.73 1.07
C GLY A 92 18.51 -21.41 -0.12
N GLN A 93 17.21 -21.18 0.09
CA GLN A 93 16.29 -20.90 -1.01
C GLN A 93 16.41 -19.43 -1.45
N PRO A 94 16.39 -19.14 -2.77
CA PRO A 94 16.42 -17.77 -3.28
C PRO A 94 15.15 -17.03 -2.87
N ALA A 95 15.25 -15.72 -2.68
CA ALA A 95 14.10 -14.88 -2.31
C ALA A 95 12.97 -14.96 -3.37
N SER A 96 13.33 -15.15 -4.64
CA SER A 96 12.40 -15.31 -5.76
C SER A 96 11.54 -16.57 -5.71
N ALA A 97 11.79 -17.48 -4.76
CA ALA A 97 10.89 -18.61 -4.51
C ALA A 97 9.61 -18.20 -3.77
N ALA A 98 9.60 -17.02 -3.13
CA ALA A 98 8.40 -16.45 -2.53
C ALA A 98 7.58 -15.67 -3.57
N GLU A 99 6.26 -15.89 -3.57
CA GLU A 99 5.33 -14.99 -4.25
C GLU A 99 5.48 -13.56 -3.71
N GLY A 100 5.31 -12.57 -4.58
CA GLY A 100 5.55 -11.16 -4.23
C GLY A 100 7.02 -10.73 -4.33
N VAL A 101 7.95 -11.60 -4.75
CA VAL A 101 9.33 -11.25 -5.11
C VAL A 101 9.55 -11.40 -6.60
N SER A 102 10.06 -10.35 -7.25
CA SER A 102 10.36 -10.34 -8.69
C SER A 102 11.86 -10.48 -8.96
N VAL A 103 12.20 -11.26 -9.98
CA VAL A 103 13.55 -11.28 -10.56
C VAL A 103 13.71 -10.11 -11.53
N LEU A 104 14.80 -9.35 -11.39
CA LEU A 104 15.08 -8.15 -12.17
C LEU A 104 15.99 -8.52 -13.37
N MET A 105 15.47 -8.31 -14.59
CA MET A 105 16.18 -8.57 -15.84
C MET A 105 16.07 -7.34 -16.76
N PRO A 106 17.16 -6.56 -16.97
CA PRO A 106 18.49 -6.72 -16.35
C PRO A 106 18.48 -6.42 -14.84
N ALA A 107 19.52 -6.89 -14.14
CA ALA A 107 19.74 -6.54 -12.74
C ALA A 107 19.92 -5.02 -12.58
N VAL A 108 19.42 -4.46 -11.48
CA VAL A 108 19.51 -3.01 -11.20
C VAL A 108 20.89 -2.70 -10.58
N PRO A 109 21.76 -1.92 -11.25
CA PRO A 109 23.04 -1.52 -10.67
C PRO A 109 22.83 -0.45 -9.58
N VAL A 110 23.53 -0.61 -8.46
CA VAL A 110 23.47 0.30 -7.32
C VAL A 110 24.90 0.73 -6.97
N ALA A 111 25.24 1.97 -7.31
CA ALA A 111 26.56 2.54 -7.04
C ALA A 111 26.59 3.13 -5.62
N LEU A 112 27.47 2.58 -4.77
CA LEU A 112 27.64 2.96 -3.37
C LEU A 112 29.09 3.40 -3.10
N SER A 113 29.33 4.08 -1.98
CA SER A 113 30.70 4.22 -1.46
C SER A 113 31.25 2.86 -1.06
N ARG A 114 32.58 2.71 -0.95
CA ARG A 114 33.18 1.46 -0.44
C ARG A 114 32.73 1.12 0.97
N HIS A 115 32.55 2.15 1.81
CA HIS A 115 32.06 1.98 3.18
C HIS A 115 30.63 1.39 3.20
N ASP A 116 29.74 2.00 2.42
CA ASP A 116 28.33 1.59 2.33
C ASP A 116 28.19 0.20 1.70
N ALA A 117 28.93 -0.09 0.63
CA ALA A 117 28.93 -1.40 0.00
C ALA A 117 29.42 -2.48 0.97
N ALA A 118 30.42 -2.18 1.80
CA ALA A 118 30.87 -3.09 2.84
C ALA A 118 29.81 -3.28 3.94
N ALA A 119 29.07 -2.23 4.31
CA ALA A 119 27.97 -2.31 5.27
C ALA A 119 26.83 -3.21 4.77
N VAL A 120 26.37 -2.97 3.54
CA VAL A 120 25.37 -3.81 2.86
C VAL A 120 25.88 -5.25 2.72
N GLY A 121 27.16 -5.42 2.37
CA GLY A 121 27.81 -6.73 2.24
C GLY A 121 27.76 -7.59 3.50
N ARG A 122 27.90 -6.99 4.69
CA ARG A 122 27.81 -7.72 5.98
C ARG A 122 26.44 -8.33 6.25
N VAL A 123 25.39 -7.76 5.67
CA VAL A 123 23.98 -8.18 5.88
C VAL A 123 23.33 -8.69 4.60
N ALA A 124 24.10 -8.94 3.54
CA ALA A 124 23.58 -9.29 2.21
C ALA A 124 22.69 -10.55 2.21
N ALA A 125 23.05 -11.56 3.01
CA ALA A 125 22.21 -12.76 3.19
C ALA A 125 20.87 -12.44 3.88
N GLY A 126 20.88 -11.47 4.79
CA GLY A 126 19.70 -11.00 5.50
C GLY A 126 18.73 -10.20 4.63
N LEU A 127 19.21 -9.53 3.56
CA LEU A 127 18.36 -8.75 2.64
C LEU A 127 17.24 -9.59 2.01
N ARG A 128 17.42 -10.92 1.91
CA ARG A 128 16.39 -11.86 1.45
C ARG A 128 15.10 -11.72 2.25
N GLN A 129 15.21 -11.27 3.50
CA GLN A 129 14.08 -11.07 4.39
C GLN A 129 13.13 -9.94 3.96
N LEU A 130 13.62 -9.05 3.10
CA LEU A 130 12.83 -8.01 2.47
C LEU A 130 12.55 -8.34 1.00
N GLY A 131 12.74 -9.59 0.57
CA GLY A 131 12.60 -9.97 -0.84
C GLY A 131 13.72 -9.40 -1.74
N ILE A 132 14.79 -8.86 -1.16
CA ILE A 132 15.91 -8.27 -1.90
C ILE A 132 17.04 -9.30 -1.99
N GLN A 133 17.57 -9.49 -3.20
CA GLN A 133 18.74 -10.33 -3.42
C GLN A 133 19.76 -9.60 -4.28
N LEU A 134 21.02 -9.66 -3.89
CA LEU A 134 22.14 -9.14 -4.65
C LEU A 134 22.80 -10.27 -5.45
N ALA A 135 23.35 -9.94 -6.61
CA ALA A 135 24.21 -10.85 -7.34
C ALA A 135 25.41 -11.24 -6.46
N PRO A 136 25.86 -12.51 -6.51
CA PRO A 136 27.09 -12.90 -5.82
C PRO A 136 28.24 -12.03 -6.32
N LYS A 137 29.11 -11.60 -5.40
CA LYS A 137 30.33 -10.88 -5.76
C LYS A 137 31.12 -11.80 -6.69
N ALA A 138 31.37 -11.35 -7.93
CA ALA A 138 32.27 -12.09 -8.82
C ALA A 138 33.59 -12.33 -8.08
N ALA A 139 34.14 -13.55 -8.17
CA ALA A 139 35.48 -13.82 -7.67
C ALA A 139 36.40 -12.72 -8.24
N ASP A 140 37.14 -12.02 -7.39
CA ASP A 140 37.92 -10.83 -7.72
C ASP A 140 38.84 -11.10 -8.93
N THR A 141 38.34 -10.88 -10.14
CA THR A 141 39.17 -10.80 -11.35
C THR A 141 39.62 -9.36 -11.47
N GLY A 142 40.49 -8.95 -10.54
CA GLY A 142 41.49 -7.90 -10.75
C GLY A 142 41.00 -6.51 -11.18
N ALA A 143 39.78 -6.09 -10.86
CA ALA A 143 39.37 -4.71 -11.12
C ALA A 143 39.81 -3.80 -9.96
N GLN A 144 41.10 -3.47 -9.93
CA GLN A 144 41.59 -2.25 -9.29
C GLN A 144 40.97 -1.05 -10.04
N GLY A 145 39.74 -0.70 -9.67
CA GLY A 145 39.11 0.54 -10.10
C GLY A 145 39.57 1.68 -9.22
N GLU A 146 40.14 2.71 -9.84
CA GLU A 146 40.74 3.93 -9.28
C GLU A 146 39.70 4.89 -8.63
N GLY A 147 38.61 4.36 -8.08
CA GLY A 147 37.51 5.14 -7.49
C GLY A 147 37.04 4.63 -6.14
N ASP A 148 36.48 5.53 -5.33
CA ASP A 148 35.88 5.26 -4.01
C ASP A 148 34.48 4.62 -4.09
N ARG A 149 34.07 4.17 -5.28
CA ARG A 149 32.72 3.63 -5.55
C ARG A 149 32.75 2.14 -5.87
N CYS A 150 31.75 1.42 -5.37
CA CYS A 150 31.51 0.00 -5.62
C CYS A 150 30.08 -0.16 -6.16
N VAL A 151 29.91 -0.98 -7.20
CA VAL A 151 28.59 -1.25 -7.80
C VAL A 151 28.11 -2.62 -7.34
N LEU A 152 26.98 -2.66 -6.67
CA LEU A 152 26.24 -3.89 -6.36
C LEU A 152 25.13 -4.08 -7.40
N HIS A 153 24.78 -5.32 -7.70
CA HIS A 153 23.70 -5.62 -8.65
C HIS A 153 22.52 -6.26 -7.92
N MET A 154 21.40 -5.56 -7.86
CA MET A 154 20.16 -6.10 -7.30
C MET A 154 19.48 -6.98 -8.35
N VAL A 155 19.30 -8.27 -8.03
CA VAL A 155 18.72 -9.30 -8.91
C VAL A 155 17.31 -9.69 -8.51
N CYS A 156 16.92 -9.44 -7.26
CA CYS A 156 15.54 -9.60 -6.81
C CYS A 156 15.11 -8.41 -5.95
N ALA A 157 13.83 -8.08 -6.00
CA ALA A 157 13.19 -7.09 -5.16
C ALA A 157 11.71 -7.43 -4.92
N PRO A 158 11.06 -6.87 -3.89
CA PRO A 158 9.61 -6.92 -3.75
C PRO A 158 8.94 -6.45 -5.03
N THR A 159 8.01 -7.25 -5.55
CA THR A 159 7.22 -6.95 -6.75
C THR A 159 6.56 -5.58 -6.64
N ALA A 160 6.03 -5.23 -5.46
CA ALA A 160 5.43 -3.94 -5.19
C ALA A 160 6.36 -2.74 -5.45
N LEU A 161 7.68 -2.90 -5.30
CA LEU A 161 8.67 -1.81 -5.46
C LEU A 161 9.28 -1.75 -6.87
N VAL A 162 9.08 -2.77 -7.71
CA VAL A 162 9.66 -2.85 -9.07
C VAL A 162 9.36 -1.62 -9.93
N PRO A 163 8.13 -1.04 -9.94
CA PRO A 163 7.84 0.15 -10.75
C PRO A 163 8.77 1.33 -10.43
N ARG A 164 9.25 1.45 -9.18
CA ARG A 164 10.19 2.52 -8.75
C ARG A 164 11.64 2.19 -9.03
N LEU A 165 11.99 0.91 -9.13
CA LEU A 165 13.34 0.44 -9.44
C LEU A 165 13.65 0.44 -10.95
N VAL A 166 12.65 0.15 -11.80
CA VAL A 166 12.86 -0.10 -13.24
C VAL A 166 12.16 0.95 -14.13
N GLY A 167 11.24 1.75 -13.59
CA GLY A 167 10.46 2.72 -14.37
C GLY A 167 11.31 3.74 -15.15
N ARG A 168 10.73 4.35 -16.20
CA ARG A 168 11.37 5.44 -16.97
C ARG A 168 11.66 6.68 -16.11
N GLU A 169 10.85 6.92 -15.07
CA GLU A 169 11.10 7.90 -13.99
C GLU A 169 11.97 7.34 -12.85
N GLY A 170 12.27 6.04 -12.89
CA GLY A 170 12.95 5.22 -11.87
C GLY A 170 14.40 4.88 -12.19
N ARG A 171 15.06 5.57 -13.13
CA ARG A 171 16.53 5.65 -13.15
C ARG A 171 17.07 6.62 -12.07
N SER A 172 16.34 6.83 -10.98
CA SER A 172 16.97 7.46 -9.83
C SER A 172 17.80 6.38 -9.15
N GLU A 173 19.08 6.27 -9.52
CA GLU A 173 20.08 5.49 -8.76
C GLU A 173 19.91 5.70 -7.25
N GLY A 174 19.46 6.90 -6.85
CA GLY A 174 19.09 7.25 -5.48
C GLY A 174 18.09 6.33 -4.77
N PHE A 175 17.03 5.85 -5.43
CA PHE A 175 16.03 5.01 -4.73
C PHE A 175 16.60 3.64 -4.37
N ALA A 176 17.33 2.99 -5.29
CA ALA A 176 17.94 1.69 -5.02
C ALA A 176 19.05 1.81 -3.95
N VAL A 177 19.78 2.93 -3.93
CA VAL A 177 20.74 3.27 -2.87
C VAL A 177 20.02 3.42 -1.52
N GLU A 178 19.01 4.28 -1.44
CA GLU A 178 18.23 4.52 -0.24
C GLU A 178 17.62 3.23 0.33
N LEU A 179 17.03 2.40 -0.55
CA LEU A 179 16.46 1.12 -0.19
C LEU A 179 17.50 0.17 0.41
N LEU A 180 18.67 0.01 -0.21
CA LEU A 180 19.72 -0.88 0.29
C LEU A 180 20.30 -0.39 1.62
N LEU A 181 20.52 0.91 1.78
CA LEU A 181 21.05 1.47 3.01
C LEU A 181 20.06 1.33 4.18
N ALA A 182 18.80 1.70 3.97
CA ALA A 182 17.76 1.55 4.98
C ALA A 182 17.52 0.08 5.35
N ALA A 183 17.56 -0.83 4.37
CA ALA A 183 17.48 -2.27 4.62
C ALA A 183 18.67 -2.78 5.44
N ALA A 184 19.88 -2.31 5.15
CA ALA A 184 21.08 -2.73 5.87
C ALA A 184 21.07 -2.24 7.33
N GLU A 185 20.67 -0.98 7.56
CA GLU A 185 20.49 -0.42 8.90
C GLU A 185 19.42 -1.18 9.68
N TRP A 186 18.28 -1.45 9.05
CA TRP A 186 17.19 -2.21 9.65
C TRP A 186 17.63 -3.61 10.10
N LEU A 187 18.35 -4.35 9.25
CA LEU A 187 18.90 -5.67 9.60
C LEU A 187 19.94 -5.61 10.72
N ALA A 188 20.79 -4.57 10.70
CA ALA A 188 21.80 -4.36 11.72
C ALA A 188 21.18 -4.05 13.10
N SER A 189 19.99 -3.45 13.13
CA SER A 189 19.27 -3.13 14.37
C SER A 189 18.65 -4.35 15.08
N GLY A 190 18.48 -5.48 14.39
CA GLY A 190 17.80 -6.67 14.93
C GLY A 190 16.27 -6.64 14.87
N ALA A 191 15.67 -5.59 14.28
CA ALA A 191 14.22 -5.40 14.18
C ALA A 191 13.47 -6.53 13.45
N GLN A 192 14.15 -7.30 12.60
CA GLN A 192 13.58 -8.37 11.79
C GLN A 192 12.86 -9.47 12.58
N GLY A 193 13.36 -9.81 13.77
CA GLY A 193 12.77 -10.89 14.58
C GLY A 193 11.33 -10.60 15.00
N SER A 194 11.03 -9.34 15.32
CA SER A 194 9.69 -8.89 15.67
C SER A 194 8.76 -8.90 14.45
N THR A 195 9.25 -8.50 13.28
CA THR A 195 8.46 -8.43 12.03
C THR A 195 7.98 -9.80 11.58
N TYR A 196 8.85 -10.81 11.59
CA TYR A 196 8.49 -12.18 11.21
C TYR A 196 7.66 -12.93 12.24
N ALA A 197 7.88 -12.65 13.53
CA ALA A 197 7.00 -13.18 14.56
C ALA A 197 5.58 -12.64 14.38
N ALA A 198 5.45 -11.32 14.14
CA ALA A 198 4.18 -10.67 13.89
C ALA A 198 3.54 -11.18 12.58
N SER A 199 4.26 -11.30 11.47
CA SER A 199 3.65 -11.77 10.21
C SER A 199 3.08 -13.19 10.30
N ARG A 200 3.67 -14.07 11.11
CA ARG A 200 3.19 -15.45 11.32
C ARG A 200 1.97 -15.56 12.23
N SER A 201 1.81 -14.67 13.21
CA SER A 201 0.71 -14.77 14.19
C SER A 201 -0.66 -14.41 13.62
N CYS A 202 -0.70 -13.75 12.45
CA CYS A 202 -1.91 -13.10 11.97
C CYS A 202 -2.71 -13.91 10.94
N ALA A 203 -2.23 -15.09 10.56
CA ALA A 203 -2.71 -15.82 9.40
C ALA A 203 -3.95 -16.71 9.64
N ALA A 204 -4.59 -16.68 10.82
CA ALA A 204 -5.65 -17.63 11.16
C ALA A 204 -7.09 -17.11 10.90
N ASP A 205 -7.45 -15.89 11.31
CA ASP A 205 -8.86 -15.43 11.30
C ASP A 205 -9.13 -14.08 10.58
N GLU A 206 -8.14 -13.19 10.41
CA GLU A 206 -8.35 -11.83 9.86
C GLU A 206 -7.82 -11.61 8.42
N GLY A 207 -7.44 -12.70 7.74
CA GLY A 207 -6.77 -12.62 6.44
C GLY A 207 -5.41 -11.90 6.50
N LEU A 208 -4.94 -11.36 5.38
CA LEU A 208 -3.67 -10.63 5.32
C LEU A 208 -3.70 -9.31 6.11
N ALA A 209 -4.88 -8.72 6.30
CA ALA A 209 -5.08 -7.50 7.06
C ALA A 209 -4.63 -7.62 8.53
N GLY A 210 -4.80 -8.80 9.12
CA GLY A 210 -4.28 -9.07 10.46
C GLY A 210 -2.76 -8.90 10.54
N ALA A 211 -2.04 -9.13 9.44
CA ALA A 211 -0.58 -9.04 9.36
C ALA A 211 -0.06 -7.62 9.11
N TRP A 212 -0.92 -6.66 8.78
CA TRP A 212 -0.51 -5.28 8.51
C TRP A 212 0.30 -4.62 9.64
N PRO A 213 0.05 -4.88 10.95
CA PRO A 213 0.91 -4.34 12.01
C PRO A 213 2.40 -4.69 11.85
N ALA A 214 2.73 -5.80 11.19
CA ALA A 214 4.13 -6.15 10.89
C ALA A 214 4.80 -5.16 9.93
N LEU A 215 4.03 -4.47 9.07
CA LEU A 215 4.55 -3.45 8.16
C LEU A 215 5.14 -2.26 8.91
N ALA A 216 4.70 -1.98 10.13
CA ALA A 216 5.22 -0.87 10.95
C ALA A 216 6.67 -1.11 11.39
N ALA A 217 7.12 -2.35 11.34
CA ALA A 217 8.47 -2.75 11.66
C ALA A 217 9.32 -2.95 10.40
N LEU A 218 8.86 -2.59 9.20
CA LEU A 218 9.69 -2.56 7.98
C LEU A 218 10.50 -1.25 7.89
N PRO A 219 11.58 -1.21 7.06
CA PRO A 219 12.22 0.05 6.73
C PRO A 219 11.22 1.06 6.18
N GLY A 220 11.24 2.30 6.71
CA GLY A 220 10.28 3.35 6.33
C GLY A 220 10.20 3.58 4.82
N VAL A 221 11.34 3.54 4.14
CA VAL A 221 11.44 3.64 2.67
C VAL A 221 10.53 2.65 1.92
N VAL A 222 10.33 1.43 2.44
CA VAL A 222 9.45 0.43 1.80
C VAL A 222 7.99 0.87 1.89
N VAL A 223 7.55 1.21 3.11
CA VAL A 223 6.16 1.59 3.39
C VAL A 223 5.80 2.93 2.73
N ASP A 224 6.72 3.91 2.82
CA ASP A 224 6.50 5.24 2.27
C ASP A 224 6.53 5.22 0.73
N THR A 225 7.28 4.32 0.13
CA THR A 225 7.26 4.13 -1.33
C THR A 225 5.92 3.60 -1.80
N VAL A 226 5.34 2.57 -1.15
CA VAL A 226 4.03 2.06 -1.55
C VAL A 226 2.91 3.06 -1.29
N ARG A 227 2.99 3.86 -0.21
CA ARG A 227 2.10 5.02 0.00
C ARG A 227 2.20 6.04 -1.13
N SER A 228 3.42 6.43 -1.49
CA SER A 228 3.63 7.37 -2.58
C SER A 228 3.17 6.82 -3.93
N MET A 229 3.33 5.53 -4.19
CA MET A 229 2.84 4.89 -5.41
C MET A 229 1.32 4.81 -5.45
N ALA A 230 0.67 4.48 -4.32
CA ALA A 230 -0.79 4.49 -4.23
C ALA A 230 -1.37 5.87 -4.54
N CYS A 231 -0.78 6.92 -3.96
CA CYS A 231 -1.20 8.31 -4.19
C CYS A 231 -0.99 8.76 -5.64
N ARG A 232 0.21 8.53 -6.22
CA ARG A 232 0.53 8.96 -7.60
C ARG A 232 -0.17 8.12 -8.67
N GLY A 233 -0.46 6.86 -8.37
CA GLY A 233 -1.15 5.95 -9.29
C GLY A 233 -2.68 6.07 -9.23
N ALA A 234 -3.23 6.80 -8.25
CA ALA A 234 -4.66 6.95 -8.09
C ALA A 234 -5.29 7.79 -9.22
N ILE A 235 -6.56 7.51 -9.52
CA ILE A 235 -7.39 8.30 -10.44
C ILE A 235 -7.28 9.77 -10.08
N THR A 236 -7.06 10.60 -11.10
CA THR A 236 -6.85 12.04 -10.90
C THR A 236 -8.18 12.78 -10.80
N PHE A 237 -8.17 13.95 -10.16
CA PHE A 237 -9.31 14.85 -10.22
C PHE A 237 -9.53 15.33 -11.66
N ASN A 238 -10.79 15.54 -12.03
CA ASN A 238 -11.25 15.91 -13.37
C ASN A 238 -11.12 14.80 -14.44
N GLU A 239 -10.66 13.61 -14.06
CA GLU A 239 -10.69 12.44 -14.94
C GLU A 239 -12.14 11.98 -15.13
N SER A 240 -12.55 11.80 -16.39
CA SER A 240 -13.91 11.35 -16.72
C SER A 240 -13.97 9.83 -16.64
N LEU A 241 -14.90 9.29 -15.84
CA LEU A 241 -15.08 7.86 -15.68
C LEU A 241 -16.40 7.42 -16.32
N SER A 242 -16.36 6.35 -17.10
CA SER A 242 -17.54 5.60 -17.52
C SER A 242 -18.24 4.97 -16.32
N LEU A 243 -19.49 4.56 -16.51
CA LEU A 243 -20.25 3.88 -15.46
C LEU A 243 -19.58 2.56 -15.03
N SER A 244 -18.97 1.82 -15.97
CA SER A 244 -18.20 0.62 -15.68
C SER A 244 -16.95 0.90 -14.85
N GLU A 245 -16.22 1.99 -15.14
CA GLU A 245 -15.04 2.38 -14.36
C GLU A 245 -15.44 2.84 -12.95
N CYS A 246 -16.54 3.59 -12.82
CA CYS A 246 -17.08 3.95 -11.50
C CYS A 246 -17.41 2.71 -10.67
N ARG A 247 -18.06 1.69 -11.27
CA ARG A 247 -18.33 0.40 -10.63
C ARG A 247 -17.05 -0.30 -10.20
N ALA A 248 -16.06 -0.37 -11.08
CA ALA A 248 -14.77 -0.99 -10.76
C ALA A 248 -14.02 -0.31 -9.60
N VAL A 249 -14.14 1.01 -9.44
CA VAL A 249 -13.59 1.72 -8.27
C VAL A 249 -14.33 1.32 -6.99
N VAL A 250 -15.66 1.32 -7.02
CA VAL A 250 -16.51 0.97 -5.87
C VAL A 250 -16.34 -0.49 -5.47
N ASP A 251 -16.22 -1.41 -6.43
CA ASP A 251 -16.00 -2.84 -6.19
C ASP A 251 -14.66 -3.09 -5.49
N ARG A 252 -13.59 -2.41 -5.92
CA ARG A 252 -12.28 -2.48 -5.24
C ARG A 252 -12.33 -1.85 -3.86
N LEU A 253 -13.05 -0.73 -3.71
CA LEU A 253 -13.26 -0.12 -2.41
C LEU A 253 -14.00 -1.07 -1.46
N ALA A 254 -14.97 -1.85 -1.95
CA ALA A 254 -15.73 -2.82 -1.14
C ALA A 254 -14.85 -3.95 -0.58
N GLN A 255 -13.73 -4.26 -1.24
CA GLN A 255 -12.77 -5.25 -0.76
C GLN A 255 -11.90 -4.72 0.37
N CYS A 256 -11.82 -3.40 0.54
CA CYS A 256 -10.99 -2.77 1.56
C CYS A 256 -11.49 -3.03 2.99
N GLN A 257 -10.55 -2.99 3.93
CA GLN A 257 -10.79 -3.02 5.37
C GLN A 257 -11.24 -1.66 5.89
N PHE A 258 -10.76 -0.55 5.28
CA PHE A 258 -11.10 0.82 5.67
C PHE A 258 -11.74 1.63 4.53
N PRO A 259 -12.87 1.16 3.98
CA PRO A 259 -13.37 1.67 2.71
C PRO A 259 -13.98 3.08 2.80
N TRP A 260 -14.25 3.58 4.01
CA TRP A 260 -14.84 4.89 4.24
C TRP A 260 -13.81 5.99 4.55
N PHE A 261 -12.52 5.63 4.57
CA PHE A 261 -11.44 6.55 4.87
C PHE A 261 -10.43 6.59 3.73
N CYS A 262 -9.93 7.79 3.39
CA CYS A 262 -8.79 7.93 2.50
C CYS A 262 -7.52 7.36 3.15
N ALA A 263 -6.46 7.16 2.37
CA ALA A 263 -5.15 6.70 2.86
C ALA A 263 -4.59 7.53 4.03
N HIS A 264 -5.00 8.80 4.13
CA HIS A 264 -4.58 9.77 5.14
C HIS A 264 -5.48 9.81 6.40
N GLY A 265 -6.51 8.97 6.48
CA GLY A 265 -7.38 8.83 7.67
C GLY A 265 -8.57 9.80 7.75
N ARG A 266 -8.84 10.60 6.71
CA ARG A 266 -10.06 11.41 6.59
C ARG A 266 -11.16 10.59 5.92
N ARG A 267 -12.43 10.96 6.09
CA ARG A 267 -13.53 10.30 5.38
C ARG A 267 -13.43 10.54 3.87
N SER A 268 -13.58 9.48 3.08
CA SER A 268 -13.61 9.51 1.60
C SER A 268 -15.05 9.50 1.05
N THR A 269 -16.05 9.40 1.92
CA THR A 269 -17.46 9.32 1.53
C THR A 269 -18.32 10.28 2.35
N ALA A 270 -19.40 10.76 1.73
CA ALA A 270 -20.36 11.67 2.35
C ALA A 270 -21.79 11.30 1.93
N PRO A 271 -22.73 11.16 2.89
CA PRO A 271 -24.14 11.10 2.56
C PRO A 271 -24.63 12.49 2.12
N ILE A 272 -25.41 12.54 1.06
CA ILE A 272 -25.85 13.79 0.42
C ILE A 272 -27.30 14.10 0.77
N ALA A 273 -28.22 13.18 0.52
CA ALA A 273 -29.65 13.39 0.77
C ALA A 273 -30.43 12.06 0.82
N PRO A 274 -31.51 11.98 1.61
CA PRO A 274 -32.47 10.88 1.47
C PRO A 274 -33.13 10.94 0.08
N LEU A 275 -33.41 9.77 -0.49
CA LEU A 275 -34.11 9.60 -1.76
C LEU A 275 -35.63 9.47 -1.59
N ALA A 276 -36.12 9.39 -0.34
CA ALA A 276 -37.54 9.47 -0.05
C ALA A 276 -38.04 10.91 -0.32
N TRP A 277 -39.05 11.02 -1.18
CA TRP A 277 -39.74 12.28 -1.39
C TRP A 277 -40.55 12.62 -0.12
N PRO A 278 -40.44 13.83 0.46
CA PRO A 278 -41.30 14.20 1.57
C PRO A 278 -42.74 14.28 1.06
N GLU A 279 -43.62 13.41 1.56
CA GLU A 279 -45.06 13.46 1.26
C GLU A 279 -45.70 14.81 1.66
N SER A 280 -44.97 15.64 2.42
CA SER A 280 -45.42 16.94 2.95
C SER A 280 -44.87 18.17 2.22
N ILE A 281 -44.29 18.08 1.01
CA ILE A 281 -44.20 19.28 0.15
C ILE A 281 -45.61 19.52 -0.38
N GLY A 282 -46.40 20.13 0.50
CA GLY A 282 -47.82 20.30 0.38
C GLY A 282 -48.18 20.96 -0.93
N HIS A 283 -49.33 20.53 -1.44
CA HIS A 283 -50.13 21.26 -2.38
C HIS A 283 -50.07 22.76 -2.05
N SER A 284 -49.36 23.52 -2.89
CA SER A 284 -49.65 24.94 -3.05
C SER A 284 -51.10 25.00 -3.51
N HIS A 285 -52.02 25.16 -2.56
CA HIS A 285 -53.36 25.58 -2.90
C HIS A 285 -53.25 26.96 -3.55
N LYS A 286 -53.53 26.95 -4.85
CA LYS A 286 -53.74 28.07 -5.78
C LYS A 286 -52.51 28.64 -6.45
#